data_AF-K6GF00-F1
#
_entry.id   AF-K6GF00-F1
#
_cell.length_a   1.000
_cell.length_b   1.000
_cell.length_c   1.000
_cell.angle_alpha   90.00
_cell.angle_beta   90.00
_cell.angle_gamma   90.00
#
_symmetry.space_group_name_H-M   'P 1'
#
loop_
_entity.id
_entity.type
_entity.pdbx_description
1 polymer ?
#
loop_
_entity_poly.entity_id
_entity_poly.type
_entity_poly.pdbx_seq_one_letter_code
_entity_poly.pdbx_strand_id
1 'polypeptide(L)'
;MPSPTVLSRKPVVKLNSARQKTWEALFCVPARPDILWDDVTALIRALGGREIHHHQKTAGSRVRFVLGGIKGFFHRPHPENVLDKGCAADVREYLVRAGATA
;
A
#
# COMPACT_ATOMS: atom_id res chain seq x y z
N MET A 1 17.23 0.64 -20.04
CA MET A 1 16.31 0.62 -18.88
C MET A 1 15.60 1.96 -18.87
N PRO A 2 14.26 2.04 -18.99
CA PRO A 2 13.57 3.33 -18.86
C PRO A 2 13.77 3.88 -17.44
N SER A 3 14.00 5.19 -17.33
CA SER A 3 14.14 5.88 -16.04
C SER A 3 12.87 5.69 -15.21
N PRO A 4 13.00 5.53 -13.87
CA PRO A 4 11.83 5.40 -13.01
C PRO A 4 10.94 6.63 -13.13
N THR A 5 9.71 6.43 -13.59
CA THR A 5 8.74 7.53 -13.68
C THR A 5 8.09 7.71 -12.32
N VAL A 6 8.31 8.87 -11.69
CA VAL A 6 7.64 9.24 -10.45
C VAL A 6 6.30 9.88 -10.81
N LEU A 7 5.21 9.26 -10.38
CA LEU A 7 3.88 9.86 -10.53
C LEU A 7 3.76 11.02 -9.52
N SER A 8 3.56 12.26 -9.98
CA SER A 8 3.42 13.46 -9.14
C SER A 8 2.10 13.53 -8.34
N ARG A 9 1.66 12.41 -7.76
CA ARG A 9 0.46 12.33 -6.93
C ARG A 9 0.84 12.58 -5.47
N LYS A 10 0.11 13.48 -4.81
CA LYS A 10 0.32 13.81 -3.40
C LYS A 10 -0.70 13.08 -2.53
N PRO A 11 -0.32 12.68 -1.31
CA PRO A 11 -1.28 12.12 -0.36
C PRO A 11 -2.28 13.19 0.08
N VAL A 12 -3.51 12.78 0.36
CA VAL A 12 -4.58 13.68 0.88
C VAL A 12 -4.31 14.20 2.30
N VAL A 13 -3.40 13.54 3.04
CA VAL A 13 -2.98 13.96 4.38
C VAL A 13 -1.48 14.16 4.45
N LYS A 14 -1.03 14.98 5.41
CA LYS A 14 0.39 15.15 5.70
C LYS A 14 0.96 13.87 6.32
N LEU A 15 1.87 13.21 5.61
CA LEU A 15 2.59 12.03 6.08
C LEU A 15 3.85 12.41 6.87
N ASN A 16 4.35 11.50 7.71
CA ASN A 16 5.67 11.64 8.31
C ASN A 16 6.76 11.15 7.33
N SER A 17 8.03 11.41 7.63
CA SER A 17 9.15 11.07 6.73
C SER A 17 9.23 9.58 6.38
N ALA A 18 8.83 8.68 7.29
CA ALA A 18 8.82 7.24 7.03
C ALA A 18 7.73 6.86 6.00
N ARG A 19 6.47 7.25 6.25
CA ARG A 19 5.34 6.96 5.37
C ARG A 19 5.46 7.68 4.02
N GLN A 20 6.10 8.85 4.00
CA GLN A 20 6.36 9.59 2.77
C GLN A 20 7.34 8.84 1.86
N LYS A 21 8.37 8.21 2.41
CA LYS A 21 9.25 7.31 1.64
C LYS A 21 8.47 6.12 1.08
N THR A 22 7.59 5.50 1.87
CA THR A 22 6.73 4.40 1.42
C THR A 22 5.81 4.84 0.29
N TRP A 23 5.21 6.03 0.39
CA TRP A 23 4.41 6.63 -0.68
C TRP A 23 5.22 6.79 -1.95
N GLU A 24 6.38 7.44 -1.89
CA GLU A 24 7.26 7.65 -3.04
C GLU A 24 7.68 6.32 -3.68
N ALA A 25 7.97 5.30 -2.87
CA ALA A 25 8.33 3.97 -3.34
C ALA A 25 7.18 3.27 -4.11
N LEU A 26 5.93 3.43 -3.65
CA LEU A 26 4.73 2.89 -4.31
C LEU A 26 4.40 3.64 -5.62
N PHE A 27 4.56 4.97 -5.63
CA PHE A 27 4.26 5.82 -6.79
C PHE A 27 5.40 5.92 -7.82
N CYS A 28 6.50 5.18 -7.60
CA CYS A 28 7.55 4.96 -8.57
C CYS A 28 7.19 3.82 -9.54
N VAL A 29 7.55 3.94 -10.82
CA VAL A 29 7.37 2.89 -11.84
C VAL A 29 8.72 2.53 -12.44
N PRO A 30 9.23 1.29 -12.28
CA PRO A 30 8.63 0.18 -11.51
C PRO A 30 8.64 0.46 -9.99
N ALA A 31 7.69 -0.14 -9.27
CA ALA A 31 7.64 -0.04 -7.82
C ALA A 31 8.94 -0.57 -7.20
N ARG A 32 9.42 0.11 -6.15
CA ARG A 32 10.69 -0.29 -5.55
C ARG A 32 10.53 -1.61 -4.77
N PRO A 33 11.51 -2.52 -4.81
CA PRO A 33 11.43 -3.84 -4.17
C PRO A 33 11.71 -3.81 -2.67
N ASP A 34 11.91 -2.64 -2.05
CA ASP A 34 12.28 -2.46 -0.64
C ASP A 34 11.11 -1.99 0.24
N ILE A 35 9.87 -2.25 -0.19
CA ILE A 35 8.67 -1.81 0.52
C ILE A 35 8.24 -2.86 1.53
N LEU A 36 8.34 -2.55 2.81
CA LEU A 36 7.88 -3.44 3.89
C LEU A 36 6.35 -3.42 4.00
N TRP A 37 5.78 -4.60 4.28
CA TRP A 37 4.35 -4.77 4.52
C TRP A 37 3.83 -3.91 5.69
N ASP A 38 4.60 -3.83 6.77
CA ASP A 38 4.29 -3.01 7.93
C ASP A 38 4.25 -1.51 7.57
N ASP A 39 5.15 -1.04 6.70
CA ASP A 39 5.16 0.35 6.24
C ASP A 39 3.91 0.68 5.41
N VAL A 40 3.49 -0.25 4.54
CA VAL A 40 2.25 -0.10 3.75
C VAL A 40 1.02 -0.08 4.66
N THR A 41 0.98 -0.98 5.64
CA THR A 41 -0.12 -1.04 6.61
C THR A 41 -0.17 0.26 7.43
N ALA A 42 0.98 0.77 7.87
CA ALA A 42 1.08 2.03 8.59
C ALA A 42 0.69 3.24 7.71
N LEU A 43 1.04 3.23 6.43
CA LEU A 43 0.62 4.23 5.45
C LEU A 43 -0.90 4.23 5.28
N ILE A 44 -1.52 3.07 5.04
CA ILE A 44 -2.98 2.95 4.89
C ILE A 44 -3.69 3.42 6.15
N ARG A 45 -3.20 3.06 7.34
CA ARG A 45 -3.74 3.54 8.63
C ARG A 45 -3.62 5.06 8.77
N ALA A 46 -2.50 5.65 8.38
CA ALA A 46 -2.31 7.09 8.41
C ALA A 46 -3.22 7.85 7.44
N LEU A 47 -3.62 7.22 6.33
CA LEU A 47 -4.60 7.75 5.38
C LEU A 47 -6.05 7.59 5.88
N GLY A 48 -6.26 7.04 7.08
CA GLY A 48 -7.59 6.79 7.66
C GLY A 48 -8.18 5.42 7.30
N GLY A 49 -7.39 4.57 6.65
CA GLY A 49 -7.78 3.22 6.29
C GLY A 49 -7.75 2.28 7.48
N ARG A 50 -8.59 1.25 7.45
CA ARG A 50 -8.68 0.23 8.50
C ARG A 50 -8.46 -1.15 7.90
N GLU A 51 -7.73 -1.96 8.64
CA GLU A 51 -7.52 -3.36 8.32
C GLU A 51 -8.71 -4.17 8.82
N ILE A 52 -9.33 -4.98 7.96
CA ILE A 52 -10.46 -5.84 8.31
C ILE A 52 -9.94 -7.27 8.41
N HIS A 53 -9.75 -7.71 9.65
CA HIS A 53 -9.48 -9.10 9.98
C HIS A 53 -10.80 -9.82 10.09
N HIS A 54 -11.06 -10.80 9.22
CA HIS A 54 -12.22 -11.65 9.40
C HIS A 54 -11.92 -12.61 10.55
N HIS A 55 -12.73 -12.58 11.60
CA HIS A 55 -12.63 -13.45 12.79
C HIS A 55 -12.87 -14.95 12.48
N GLN A 56 -13.04 -15.31 11.20
CA GLN A 56 -13.29 -16.67 10.76
C GLN A 56 -12.00 -17.27 10.19
N LYS A 57 -11.51 -18.32 10.85
CA LYS A 57 -10.46 -19.27 10.46
C LYS A 57 -10.46 -19.58 8.96
N THR A 58 -9.87 -18.74 8.12
CA THR A 58 -9.59 -19.06 6.72
C THR A 58 -8.16 -18.64 6.40
N ALA A 59 -7.27 -19.62 6.50
CA ALA A 59 -6.02 -19.73 5.74
C ALA A 59 -5.19 -18.43 5.56
N GLY A 60 -4.58 -17.99 6.65
CA GLY A 60 -3.13 -17.73 6.75
C GLY A 60 -2.45 -16.59 5.96
N SER A 61 -3.04 -15.96 4.94
CA SER A 61 -2.25 -15.05 4.08
C SER A 61 -2.98 -13.90 3.41
N ARG A 62 -4.29 -13.72 3.61
CA ARG A 62 -5.08 -12.67 2.93
C ARG A 62 -5.48 -11.57 3.90
N VAL A 63 -5.00 -10.35 3.67
CA VAL A 63 -5.33 -9.16 4.45
C VAL A 63 -6.28 -8.27 3.65
N ARG A 64 -7.31 -7.77 4.31
CA ARG A 64 -8.28 -6.85 3.70
C ARG A 64 -8.13 -5.47 4.31
N PHE A 65 -8.18 -4.44 3.48
CA PHE A 65 -8.22 -3.05 3.94
C PHE A 65 -9.46 -2.34 3.41
N VAL A 66 -9.91 -1.35 4.15
CA VAL A 66 -10.95 -0.42 3.74
C VAL A 66 -10.47 1.00 3.93
N LEU A 67 -10.53 1.79 2.86
CA LEU A 67 -10.13 3.19 2.83
C LEU A 67 -11.13 3.95 1.96
N GLY A 68 -11.73 5.03 2.48
CA GLY A 68 -12.70 5.82 1.72
C GLY A 68 -13.91 5.03 1.22
N GLY A 69 -14.26 3.90 1.86
CA GLY A 69 -15.33 3.00 1.40
C GLY A 69 -14.91 1.97 0.34
N ILE A 70 -13.69 2.06 -0.19
CA ILE A 70 -13.12 1.08 -1.14
C ILE A 70 -12.44 -0.05 -0.37
N LYS A 71 -12.68 -1.29 -0.81
CA LYS A 71 -12.07 -2.50 -0.23
C LYS A 71 -10.87 -2.94 -1.07
N GLY A 72 -9.72 -3.12 -0.44
CA GLY A 72 -8.52 -3.70 -1.02
C GLY A 72 -8.27 -5.09 -0.46
N PHE A 73 -7.84 -6.02 -1.31
CA PHE A 73 -7.48 -7.38 -0.92
C PHE A 73 -6.03 -7.60 -1.30
N PHE A 74 -5.20 -7.91 -0.32
CA PHE A 74 -3.77 -8.10 -0.53
C PHE A 74 -3.29 -9.36 0.16
N HIS A 75 -2.21 -9.92 -0.37
CA HIS A 75 -1.55 -11.05 0.23
C HIS A 75 -0.42 -10.54 1.11
N ARG A 76 -0.36 -11.00 2.37
CA ARG A 76 0.79 -10.72 3.23
C ARG A 76 1.98 -11.53 2.70
N PRO A 77 3.08 -10.89 2.30
CA PRO A 77 4.27 -11.62 1.88
C PRO A 77 4.87 -12.36 3.07
N HIS A 78 5.14 -13.65 2.90
CA HIS A 78 5.77 -14.51 3.89
C HIS A 78 6.87 -15.32 3.19
N PRO A 79 8.10 -15.45 3.72
CA PRO A 79 8.62 -15.01 5.03
C PRO A 79 9.29 -13.63 5.05
N GLU A 80 9.56 -13.00 3.91
CA GLU A 80 10.43 -11.82 3.85
C GLU A 80 9.75 -10.50 4.27
N ASN A 81 8.42 -10.47 4.50
CA ASN A 81 7.63 -9.26 4.81
C ASN A 81 7.79 -8.09 3.80
N VAL A 82 8.44 -8.32 2.67
CA VAL A 82 8.64 -7.36 1.57
C VAL A 82 7.55 -7.53 0.53
N LEU A 83 6.93 -6.44 0.08
CA LEU A 83 5.92 -6.48 -0.98
C LEU A 83 6.53 -6.94 -2.29
N ASP A 84 5.84 -7.85 -2.96
CA ASP A 84 6.11 -8.15 -4.37
C ASP A 84 5.76 -6.95 -5.26
N LYS A 85 6.44 -6.82 -6.41
CA LYS A 85 6.21 -5.73 -7.37
C LYS A 85 4.76 -5.68 -7.86
N GLY A 86 4.11 -6.84 -8.03
CA GLY A 86 2.70 -6.91 -8.39
C GLY A 86 1.81 -6.35 -7.28
N CYS A 87 2.04 -6.78 -6.04
CA CYS A 87 1.30 -6.30 -4.87
C CYS A 87 1.50 -4.79 -4.66
N ALA A 88 2.70 -4.25 -4.88
CA ALA A 88 2.96 -2.82 -4.80
C ALA A 88 2.17 -2.01 -5.86
N ALA A 89 2.04 -2.53 -7.08
CA ALA A 89 1.20 -1.93 -8.11
C ALA A 89 -0.29 -1.97 -7.73
N ASP A 90 -0.77 -3.09 -7.19
CA ASP A 90 -2.15 -3.24 -6.70
C ASP A 90 -2.45 -2.27 -5.55
N VAL A 91 -1.53 -2.12 -4.60
CA VAL A 91 -1.66 -1.17 -3.48
C VAL A 91 -1.73 0.25 -4.01
N ARG A 92 -0.89 0.62 -4.98
CA ARG A 92 -0.95 1.95 -5.60
C ARG A 92 -2.31 2.19 -6.25
N GLU A 93 -2.80 1.26 -7.07
CA GLU A 93 -4.10 1.41 -7.73
C GLU A 93 -5.23 1.54 -6.70
N TYR A 94 -5.18 0.73 -5.63
CA TYR A 94 -6.12 0.82 -4.52
C TYR A 94 -6.10 2.20 -3.85
N LEU A 95 -4.93 2.77 -3.56
CA LEU A 95 -4.82 4.11 -2.97
C LEU A 95 -5.43 5.19 -3.86
N VAL A 96 -5.22 5.09 -5.18
CA VAL A 96 -5.83 6.01 -6.16
C VAL A 96 -7.35 5.86 -6.16
N ARG A 97 -7.86 4.62 -6.23
CA ARG A 97 -9.31 4.33 -6.25
C ARG A 97 -10.00 4.72 -4.97
N ALA A 98 -9.33 4.58 -3.84
CA ALA A 98 -9.82 4.98 -2.52
C ALA A 98 -9.84 6.50 -2.30
N GLY A 99 -9.43 7.30 -3.28
CA GLY A 99 -9.37 8.76 -3.16
C GLY A 99 -8.29 9.22 -2.19
N ALA A 100 -7.25 8.42 -1.95
CA ALA A 100 -6.15 8.75 -1.05
C ALA A 100 -5.10 9.67 -1.70
N THR A 101 -5.27 9.98 -2.98
CA THR A 101 -4.45 10.95 -3.73
C THR A 101 -5.24 12.25 -3.91
N ALA A 102 -4.60 13.37 -3.58
CA ALA A 102 -5.08 14.72 -3.92
C ALA A 102 -4.66 15.12 -5.34
#